data_AF-A0A2E6SVJ2-F1
#
_entry.id   AF-A0A2E6SVJ2-F1
#
_cell.length_a   1.000
_cell.length_b   1.000
_cell.length_c   1.000
_cell.angle_alpha   90.00
_cell.angle_beta   90.00
_cell.angle_gamma   90.00
#
_symmetry.space_group_name_H-M   'P 1'
#
loop_
_entity.id
_entity.type
_entity.pdbx_description
1 polymer ?
#
loop_
_entity_poly.entity_id
_entity_poly.type
_entity_poly.pdbx_seq_one_letter_code
_entity_poly.pdbx_strand_id
1 'polypeptide(L)'
;MDTLNFKRQETMKDKIKMEEGFIETTEDLVLNLLKQHYSSPDCKIDAFTKAKMKGLIKRAIFQEVEYLNEYPENYFVVHGKDHLQN
;
A
#
# COMPACT_ATOMS: atom_id res chain seq x y z
N MET A 1 32.65 -5.48 10.15
CA MET A 1 31.19 -5.51 9.86
C MET A 1 30.67 -6.85 10.35
N ASP A 2 29.80 -6.84 11.36
CA ASP A 2 29.27 -8.05 11.98
C ASP A 2 28.29 -8.80 11.07
N THR A 3 28.47 -10.11 10.95
CA THR A 3 27.60 -11.04 10.19
C THR A 3 26.14 -11.02 10.66
N LEU A 4 25.88 -10.65 11.91
CA LEU A 4 24.53 -10.42 12.46
C LEU A 4 23.83 -9.21 11.85
N ASN A 5 24.58 -8.13 11.57
CA ASN A 5 24.03 -6.90 11.00
C ASN A 5 23.69 -7.09 9.51
N PHE A 6 24.50 -7.86 8.79
CA PHE A 6 24.26 -8.24 7.40
C PHE A 6 23.00 -9.12 7.27
N LYS A 7 22.84 -10.16 8.10
CA LYS A 7 21.64 -11.01 8.10
C LYS A 7 20.35 -10.25 8.43
N ARG A 8 20.41 -9.28 9.36
CA ARG A 8 19.24 -8.42 9.68
C ARG A 8 18.82 -7.53 8.50
N GLN A 9 19.79 -6.97 7.78
CA GLN A 9 19.51 -6.15 6.60
C GLN A 9 18.89 -6.95 5.45
N GLU A 10 19.32 -8.20 5.26
CA GLU A 10 18.74 -9.11 4.26
C GLU A 10 17.27 -9.42 4.58
N THR A 11 16.95 -9.76 5.84
CA THR A 11 15.56 -9.98 6.26
C THR A 11 14.66 -8.75 6.16
N MET A 12 15.18 -7.53 6.34
CA MET A 12 14.36 -6.32 6.22
C MET A 12 14.03 -6.01 4.76
N LYS A 13 14.98 -6.22 3.84
CA LYS A 13 14.74 -6.04 2.41
C LYS A 13 13.66 -6.98 1.89
N ASP A 14 13.67 -8.24 2.34
CA ASP A 14 12.64 -9.21 1.96
C ASP A 14 11.25 -8.81 2.49
N LYS A 15 11.19 -8.27 3.72
CA LYS A 15 9.95 -7.76 4.31
C LYS A 15 9.42 -6.53 3.56
N ILE A 16 10.28 -5.57 3.24
CA ILE A 16 9.90 -4.39 2.45
C ILE A 16 9.34 -4.85 1.10
N LYS A 17 10.02 -5.75 0.40
CA LYS A 17 9.55 -6.26 -0.90
C LYS A 17 8.20 -6.97 -0.81
N MET A 18 7.97 -7.76 0.25
CA MET A 18 6.68 -8.39 0.49
C MET A 18 5.58 -7.35 0.69
N GLU A 19 5.86 -6.32 1.49
CA GLU A 19 4.93 -5.25 1.79
C GLU A 19 4.62 -4.38 0.57
N GLU A 20 5.62 -4.05 -0.25
CA GLU A 20 5.42 -3.37 -1.54
C GLU A 20 4.45 -4.16 -2.43
N GLY A 21 4.61 -5.48 -2.52
CA GLY A 21 3.69 -6.34 -3.27
C GLY A 21 2.26 -6.35 -2.70
N PHE A 22 2.12 -6.26 -1.37
CA PHE A 22 0.81 -6.12 -0.72
C PHE A 22 0.16 -4.76 -1.04
N ILE A 23 0.94 -3.68 -1.00
CA ILE A 23 0.47 -2.33 -1.33
C ILE A 23 0.06 -2.25 -2.81
N GLU A 24 0.84 -2.83 -3.73
CA GLU A 24 0.50 -2.94 -5.16
C GLU A 24 -0.82 -3.72 -5.37
N THR A 25 -0.96 -4.87 -4.71
CA THR A 25 -2.19 -5.67 -4.78
C THR A 25 -3.40 -4.90 -4.27
N THR A 26 -3.22 -4.10 -3.21
CA THR A 26 -4.25 -3.23 -2.65
C THR A 26 -4.66 -2.14 -3.65
N GLU A 27 -3.69 -1.50 -4.32
CA GLU A 27 -3.96 -0.52 -5.37
C GLU A 27 -4.84 -1.13 -6.47
N ASP A 28 -4.43 -2.28 -7.00
CA ASP A 28 -5.15 -2.95 -8.08
C ASP A 28 -6.58 -3.32 -7.68
N LEU A 29 -6.76 -3.87 -6.47
CA LEU A 29 -8.09 -4.21 -5.95
C LEU A 29 -8.98 -2.97 -5.87
N VAL A 30 -8.51 -1.90 -5.22
CA VAL A 30 -9.31 -0.69 -5.03
C VAL A 30 -9.64 -0.03 -6.36
N LEU A 31 -8.67 0.07 -7.29
CA LEU A 31 -8.92 0.64 -8.61
C LEU A 31 -9.92 -0.18 -9.43
N ASN A 32 -9.88 -1.51 -9.31
CA ASN A 32 -10.86 -2.38 -9.96
C ASN A 32 -12.27 -2.21 -9.37
N LEU A 33 -12.39 -2.11 -8.05
CA LEU A 33 -13.68 -1.85 -7.39
C LEU A 33 -14.26 -0.49 -7.80
N LEU A 34 -13.43 0.56 -7.86
CA LEU A 34 -13.86 1.88 -8.36
C LEU A 34 -14.33 1.80 -9.81
N LYS A 35 -13.58 1.09 -10.66
CA LYS A 35 -13.95 0.92 -12.07
C LYS A 35 -15.31 0.22 -12.20
N GLN A 36 -15.51 -0.87 -11.48
CA GLN A 36 -16.80 -1.59 -11.45
C GLN A 36 -17.93 -0.69 -10.98
N HIS A 37 -17.72 0.06 -9.88
CA HIS A 37 -18.72 1.00 -9.37
C HIS A 37 -19.04 2.11 -10.40
N TYR A 38 -18.03 2.67 -11.06
CA TYR A 38 -18.22 3.74 -12.04
C TYR A 38 -18.87 3.31 -13.34
N SER A 39 -18.76 2.03 -13.69
CA SER A 39 -19.42 1.40 -14.83
C SER A 39 -20.87 0.97 -14.53
N SER A 40 -21.32 1.02 -13.27
CA SER A 40 -22.71 0.74 -12.92
C SER A 40 -23.66 1.77 -13.56
N PRO A 41 -24.80 1.33 -14.14
CA PRO A 41 -25.81 2.25 -14.67
C PRO A 41 -26.41 3.17 -13.59
N ASP A 42 -26.32 2.79 -12.31
CA ASP A 42 -26.81 3.57 -11.18
C ASP A 42 -25.79 4.59 -10.66
N CYS A 43 -24.58 4.64 -11.22
CA CYS A 43 -23.53 5.55 -10.76
C CYS A 43 -23.83 6.99 -11.17
N LYS A 44 -24.24 7.81 -10.19
CA LYS A 44 -24.55 9.24 -10.37
C LYS A 44 -23.33 10.17 -10.28
N ILE A 45 -22.12 9.63 -10.19
CA ILE A 45 -20.89 10.40 -10.03
C ILE A 45 -20.43 10.89 -11.41
N ASP A 46 -20.19 12.19 -11.55
CA ASP A 46 -19.70 12.79 -12.78
C ASP A 46 -18.23 12.43 -13.06
N ALA A 47 -17.78 12.68 -14.30
CA ALA A 47 -16.44 12.31 -14.75
C ALA A 47 -15.31 13.03 -13.98
N PHE A 48 -15.51 14.29 -13.60
CA PHE A 48 -14.52 15.05 -12.84
C PHE A 48 -14.38 14.49 -11.43
N THR A 49 -15.49 14.23 -10.75
CA THR A 49 -15.48 13.63 -9.40
C THR A 49 -14.87 12.22 -9.42
N LYS A 50 -15.18 11.39 -10.42
CA LYS A 50 -14.53 10.06 -10.62
C LYS A 50 -13.01 10.17 -10.74
N ALA A 51 -12.52 11.12 -11.55
CA ALA A 51 -11.09 11.36 -11.72
C ALA A 51 -10.43 11.85 -10.42
N LYS A 52 -11.08 12.78 -9.71
CA LYS A 52 -10.60 13.29 -8.41
C LYS A 52 -10.48 12.18 -7.36
N MET A 53 -11.51 11.33 -7.23
CA MET A 53 -11.50 10.20 -6.30
C MET A 53 -10.38 9.21 -6.62
N LYS A 54 -10.23 8.82 -7.90
CA LYS A 54 -9.15 7.95 -8.34
C LYS A 54 -7.77 8.53 -8.01
N GLY A 55 -7.57 9.82 -8.27
CA GLY A 55 -6.31 10.51 -7.97
C GLY A 55 -6.01 10.61 -6.48
N LEU A 56 -7.01 10.85 -5.63
CA LEU A 56 -6.85 10.88 -4.18
C LEU A 56 -6.41 9.52 -3.64
N ILE A 57 -7.07 8.45 -4.08
CA ILE A 57 -6.77 7.08 -3.64
C ILE A 57 -5.37 6.67 -4.09
N LYS A 58 -5.00 6.91 -5.36
CA LYS A 58 -3.64 6.62 -5.85
C LYS A 58 -2.57 7.34 -5.04
N ARG A 59 -2.79 8.62 -4.70
CA ARG A 59 -1.82 9.38 -3.89
C ARG A 59 -1.70 8.82 -2.48
N ALA A 60 -2.81 8.46 -1.84
CA ALA A 60 -2.77 7.87 -0.50
C ALA A 60 -2.00 6.55 -0.49
N ILE A 61 -2.24 5.67 -1.47
CA ILE A 61 -1.53 4.39 -1.56
C ILE A 61 -0.03 4.59 -1.88
N PHE A 62 0.29 5.52 -2.79
CA PHE A 62 1.68 5.86 -3.09
C PHE A 62 2.44 6.37 -1.86
N GLN A 63 1.80 7.17 -1.01
CA GLN A 63 2.38 7.66 0.24
C GLN A 63 2.71 6.54 1.22
N GLU A 64 1.98 5.42 1.20
CA GLU A 64 2.33 4.24 2.01
C GLU A 64 3.65 3.61 1.55
N VAL A 65 3.89 3.55 0.24
CA VAL A 65 5.17 3.06 -0.32
C VAL A 65 6.31 4.01 0.05
N GLU A 66 6.09 5.33 -0.03
CA GLU A 66 7.08 6.32 0.42
C GLU A 66 7.39 6.13 1.91
N TYR A 67 6.36 6.00 2.76
CA TYR A 67 6.53 5.82 4.19
C TYR A 67 7.28 4.52 4.54
N LEU A 68 6.93 3.41 3.89
CA LEU A 68 7.62 2.13 4.02
C LEU A 68 9.11 2.24 3.66
N ASN A 69 9.44 2.94 2.57
CA ASN A 69 10.82 3.05 2.10
C ASN A 69 11.65 4.06 2.91
N GLU A 70 11.05 5.17 3.36
CA GLU A 70 11.75 6.18 4.16
C GLU A 70 11.96 5.74 5.61
N TYR A 71 10.97 5.07 6.21
CA TYR A 71 10.98 4.69 7.63
C TYR A 71 10.50 3.24 7.87
N PRO A 72 11.19 2.23 7.30
CA PRO A 72 10.71 0.84 7.31
C PRO A 72 10.52 0.28 8.73
N GLU A 73 11.39 0.60 9.68
CA GLU A 73 11.25 0.14 11.05
C GLU A 73 9.98 0.70 11.72
N ASN A 74 9.68 1.98 11.50
CA ASN A 74 8.48 2.61 12.04
C ASN A 74 7.22 2.06 11.37
N TYR A 75 7.27 1.87 10.05
CA TYR A 75 6.19 1.26 9.27
C TYR A 75 5.79 -0.09 9.88
N PHE A 76 6.75 -1.00 10.08
CA PHE A 76 6.49 -2.31 10.67
C PHE A 76 6.18 -2.26 12.17
N VAL A 77 6.52 -1.21 12.90
CA VAL A 77 6.06 -1.03 14.29
C VAL A 77 4.59 -0.63 14.33
N VAL A 78 4.15 0.22 13.40
CA VAL A 78 2.77 0.68 13.29
C VAL A 78 1.87 -0.45 12.80
N HIS A 79 2.25 -1.12 11.70
CA HIS A 79 1.42 -2.13 11.04
C HIS A 79 1.70 -3.57 11.51
N GLY A 80 2.91 -3.86 11.99
CA GLY A 80 3.31 -5.21 12.42
C GLY A 80 2.81 -5.63 13.81
N LYS A 81 2.24 -4.71 14.60
CA LYS A 81 1.56 -5.07 15.86
C LYS A 81 0.26 -5.84 15.62
N ASP A 82 -0.39 -5.60 14.49
CA ASP A 82 -1.65 -6.28 14.12
C ASP A 82 -1.43 -7.73 13.67
N HIS A 83 -0.20 -8.11 13.30
CA HIS A 83 0.18 -9.50 12.98
C HIS A 83 0.28 -10.43 14.21
N LEU A 84 0.27 -9.92 15.44
CA LEU A 84 0.38 -10.74 16.65
C LEU A 84 -0.98 -11.10 17.29
N GLN A 85 -2.11 -10.75 16.67
CA GLN A 85 -3.45 -10.97 17.23
C GLN A 85 -4.42 -11.82 16.40
N ASN A 86 -3.99 -12.48 15.31
CA ASN A 86 -4.84 -13.38 14.53
C ASN A 86 -4.24 -14.78 14.39
#